data_AF-A0A512JEQ6-F1
#
_entry.id   AF-A0A512JEQ6-F1
#
_cell.length_a   1.000
_cell.length_b   1.000
_cell.length_c   1.000
_cell.angle_alpha   90.00
_cell.angle_beta   90.00
_cell.angle_gamma   90.00
#
_symmetry.space_group_name_H-M   'P 1'
#
loop_
_entity.id
_entity.type
_entity.pdbx_description
1 polymer ?
#
loop_
_entity_poly.entity_id
_entity_poly.type
_entity_poly.pdbx_seq_one_letter_code
_entity_poly.pdbx_strand_id
1 'polypeptide(L)'
;MPDRDSSEPSRRDSFRVSGCVTTFAECVGMRTSFDKENDVAFIPLRSASRRLAMVLALSSAFAGTATLPSLAQDLPRFEAPDIDIPEADEPSVDLPDTKGALVFHGNYCGPGSRGVGRPPVDALDEACMHHDACSPQVDAGLPSCGCNARLAREASRVAQSPRIDDEQRVAAEFVAAGARVLACR
;
A
#
# COMPACT_ATOMS: atom_id res chain seq x y z
N MET A 1 20.17 53.06 -37.57
CA MET A 1 21.07 51.97 -37.14
C MET A 1 20.23 50.78 -36.69
N PRO A 2 20.69 49.55 -36.96
CA PRO A 2 19.86 48.50 -37.56
C PRO A 2 19.85 47.16 -36.81
N ASP A 3 18.97 46.27 -37.30
CA ASP A 3 19.10 44.82 -37.59
C ASP A 3 19.47 43.75 -36.53
N ARG A 4 18.57 42.74 -36.50
CA ARG A 4 18.75 41.27 -36.65
C ARG A 4 19.86 40.55 -35.87
N ASP A 5 19.44 39.55 -35.07
CA ASP A 5 19.77 38.10 -35.17
C ASP A 5 19.24 37.41 -33.90
N SER A 6 18.77 36.17 -33.80
CA SER A 6 18.55 35.06 -34.72
C SER A 6 17.46 34.17 -34.11
N SER A 7 16.73 33.51 -34.98
CA SER A 7 15.80 32.41 -34.77
C SER A 7 16.51 31.07 -34.46
N GLU A 8 16.01 30.38 -33.41
CA GLU A 8 15.91 28.91 -33.19
C GLU A 8 17.18 28.02 -33.11
N PRO A 9 17.14 26.76 -32.56
CA PRO A 9 15.97 25.93 -32.27
C PRO A 9 15.91 25.18 -30.92
N SER A 10 14.66 24.84 -30.59
CA SER A 10 14.17 23.64 -29.88
C SER A 10 15.12 22.43 -29.93
N ARG A 11 15.75 22.10 -28.80
CA ARG A 11 16.29 20.75 -28.54
C ARG A 11 15.15 19.85 -28.08
N ARG A 12 14.54 19.19 -29.07
CA ARG A 12 13.83 17.92 -28.88
C ARG A 12 14.85 16.87 -28.44
N ASP A 13 14.92 16.59 -27.15
CA ASP A 13 15.55 15.37 -26.68
C ASP A 13 14.75 14.19 -27.22
N SER A 14 15.39 13.53 -28.17
CA SER A 14 14.85 12.41 -28.91
C SER A 14 14.68 11.25 -27.95
N PHE A 15 13.43 10.95 -27.60
CA PHE A 15 13.04 9.65 -27.08
C PHE A 15 13.45 8.60 -28.12
N ARG A 16 14.62 7.99 -27.91
CA ARG A 16 15.04 6.82 -28.69
C ARG A 16 14.21 5.65 -28.16
N VAL A 17 13.04 5.45 -28.76
CA VAL A 17 12.28 4.22 -28.65
C VAL A 17 13.15 3.14 -29.31
N SER A 18 13.97 2.47 -28.51
CA SER A 18 14.65 1.25 -28.94
C SER A 18 13.58 0.18 -29.08
N GLY A 19 13.10 0.00 -30.31
CA GLY A 19 12.13 -1.02 -30.65
C GLY A 19 12.60 -2.39 -30.19
N CYS A 20 11.81 -3.02 -29.34
CA CYS A 20 11.84 -4.46 -29.16
C CYS A 20 10.66 -4.99 -29.98
N VAL A 21 10.90 -5.24 -31.27
CA VAL A 21 9.92 -5.84 -32.17
C VAL A 21 10.32 -7.28 -32.38
N THR A 22 9.56 -8.16 -31.71
CA THR A 22 9.31 -9.58 -32.03
C THR A 22 10.52 -10.46 -32.38
N THR A 23 10.94 -11.32 -31.45
CA THR A 23 10.81 -12.80 -31.50
C THR A 23 11.75 -13.44 -30.47
N PHE A 24 11.40 -14.65 -30.05
CA PHE A 24 12.11 -15.50 -29.08
C PHE A 24 13.63 -15.58 -29.30
N ALA A 25 14.37 -15.59 -28.19
CA ALA A 25 15.79 -15.94 -28.02
C ALA A 25 16.86 -14.87 -28.34
N GLU A 26 17.79 -14.74 -27.39
CA GLU A 26 19.09 -14.07 -27.45
C GLU A 26 19.13 -12.54 -27.31
N CYS A 27 19.23 -12.10 -26.05
CA CYS A 27 19.96 -10.89 -25.68
C CYS A 27 21.06 -11.26 -24.68
N VAL A 28 22.12 -11.90 -25.18
CA VAL A 28 23.43 -11.97 -24.52
C VAL A 28 24.24 -10.78 -25.04
N GLY A 29 24.59 -9.83 -24.17
CA GLY A 29 25.38 -8.67 -24.58
C GLY A 29 25.57 -7.60 -23.53
N MET A 30 26.24 -7.95 -22.44
CA MET A 30 26.67 -7.04 -21.38
C MET A 30 27.93 -6.28 -21.85
N ARG A 31 27.92 -4.94 -21.80
CA ARG A 31 29.17 -4.14 -21.79
C ARG A 31 29.21 -3.35 -20.49
N THR A 32 30.05 -3.81 -19.57
CA THR A 32 30.49 -3.08 -18.38
C THR A 32 31.71 -2.23 -18.76
N SER A 33 31.71 -0.97 -18.34
CA SER A 33 32.88 -0.12 -18.39
C SER A 33 32.78 0.88 -17.24
N PHE A 34 33.48 0.62 -16.14
CA PHE A 34 34.15 1.64 -15.31
C PHE A 34 35.02 1.01 -14.20
N ASP A 35 36.29 1.43 -14.21
CA ASP A 35 37.39 1.43 -13.23
C ASP A 35 37.71 0.29 -12.24
N LYS A 36 38.85 -0.36 -12.55
CA LYS A 36 40.14 -0.38 -11.82
C LYS A 36 40.18 -0.79 -10.33
N GLU A 37 40.85 -1.94 -10.13
CA GLU A 37 41.58 -2.43 -8.94
C GLU A 37 40.81 -2.57 -7.61
N ASN A 38 40.29 -3.78 -7.38
CA ASN A 38 40.37 -4.44 -6.07
C ASN A 38 40.33 -5.97 -6.27
N ASP A 39 41.46 -6.62 -6.00
CA ASP A 39 41.60 -8.07 -5.95
C ASP A 39 40.77 -8.62 -4.77
N VAL A 40 39.56 -9.09 -5.07
CA VAL A 40 38.88 -10.08 -4.23
C VAL A 40 38.47 -11.22 -5.15
N ALA A 41 39.18 -12.33 -4.99
CA ALA A 41 38.96 -13.58 -5.71
C ALA A 41 37.49 -14.00 -5.66
N PHE A 42 36.81 -13.87 -6.79
CA PHE A 42 35.47 -14.40 -7.01
C PHE A 42 35.59 -15.92 -7.22
N ILE A 43 35.37 -16.69 -6.17
CA ILE A 43 35.27 -18.16 -6.27
C ILE A 43 33.89 -18.50 -6.82
N PRO A 44 33.75 -19.10 -8.02
CA PRO A 44 32.46 -19.58 -8.49
C PRO A 44 32.12 -20.88 -7.76
N LEU A 45 31.32 -20.82 -6.69
CA LEU A 45 30.71 -22.03 -6.13
C LEU A 45 29.64 -22.52 -7.11
N ARG A 46 29.98 -23.66 -7.72
CA ARG A 46 29.22 -24.44 -8.67
C ARG A 46 27.77 -24.66 -8.21
N SER A 47 26.87 -24.54 -9.18
CA SER A 47 25.47 -24.95 -9.12
C SER A 47 25.32 -26.37 -8.56
N ALA A 48 24.90 -26.49 -7.30
CA ALA A 48 24.48 -27.77 -6.73
C ALA A 48 23.01 -28.01 -7.09
N SER A 49 22.80 -28.58 -8.27
CA SER A 49 21.55 -29.21 -8.68
C SER A 49 21.15 -30.29 -7.67
N ARG A 50 20.32 -29.96 -6.67
CA ARG A 50 19.63 -30.97 -5.85
C ARG A 50 18.32 -31.34 -6.53
N ARG A 51 18.41 -32.23 -7.53
CA ARG A 51 17.32 -33.13 -7.83
C ARG A 51 17.44 -34.31 -6.86
N LEU A 52 16.57 -34.37 -5.85
CA LEU A 52 16.17 -35.65 -5.28
C LEU A 52 14.65 -35.68 -5.22
N ALA A 53 14.12 -36.65 -5.94
CA ALA A 53 12.71 -36.88 -6.13
C ALA A 53 12.08 -37.60 -4.93
N MET A 54 10.80 -37.29 -4.74
CA MET A 54 9.70 -38.20 -4.39
C MET A 54 9.66 -38.94 -3.04
N VAL A 55 8.53 -38.64 -2.36
CA VAL A 55 7.52 -39.58 -1.83
C VAL A 55 7.80 -40.17 -0.44
N LEU A 56 6.93 -39.82 0.51
CA LEU A 56 5.99 -40.77 1.11
C LEU A 56 4.81 -40.00 1.71
N ALA A 57 3.63 -40.29 1.19
CA ALA A 57 2.35 -39.82 1.67
C ALA A 57 2.10 -40.32 3.10
N LEU A 58 1.92 -39.41 4.06
CA LEU A 58 1.19 -39.73 5.27
C LEU A 58 -0.28 -39.36 5.07
N SER A 59 -0.97 -40.21 4.33
CA SER A 59 -2.43 -40.31 4.38
C SER A 59 -2.80 -41.00 5.70
N SER A 60 -2.83 -40.26 6.82
CA SER A 60 -3.48 -40.77 8.03
C SER A 60 -4.98 -40.60 7.89
N ALA A 61 -5.66 -41.74 7.72
CA ALA A 61 -7.09 -41.89 7.72
C ALA A 61 -7.74 -41.20 8.92
N PHE A 62 -8.58 -40.19 8.66
CA PHE A 62 -9.56 -39.72 9.63
C PHE A 62 -10.95 -40.22 9.21
N ALA A 63 -11.10 -41.54 9.14
CA ALA A 63 -12.41 -42.18 9.08
C ALA A 63 -12.93 -42.37 10.52
N GLY A 64 -13.08 -41.26 11.25
CA GLY A 64 -13.80 -41.21 12.50
C GLY A 64 -15.19 -40.67 12.22
N THR A 65 -16.20 -41.53 12.16
CA THR A 65 -17.59 -41.09 12.28
C THR A 65 -17.78 -40.58 13.71
N ALA A 66 -17.46 -39.31 13.93
CA ALA A 66 -17.84 -38.62 15.15
C ALA A 66 -19.36 -38.47 15.13
N THR A 67 -20.07 -39.45 15.71
CA THR A 67 -21.43 -39.22 16.18
C THR A 67 -21.34 -38.20 17.30
N LEU A 68 -21.48 -36.91 16.95
CA LEU A 68 -21.61 -35.86 17.94
C LEU A 68 -22.92 -36.11 18.68
N PRO A 69 -22.91 -36.29 20.02
CA PRO A 69 -24.14 -36.19 20.77
C PRO A 69 -24.67 -34.76 20.58
N SER A 70 -25.90 -34.65 20.07
CA SER A 70 -26.64 -33.39 20.04
C SER A 70 -26.83 -32.94 21.48
N LEU A 71 -25.92 -32.09 21.96
CA LEU A 71 -26.16 -31.28 23.14
C LEU A 71 -27.08 -30.14 22.70
N ALA A 72 -28.35 -30.49 22.45
CA ALA A 72 -29.44 -29.55 22.57
C ALA A 72 -29.48 -29.14 24.04
N GLN A 73 -28.60 -28.20 24.40
CA GLN A 73 -28.68 -27.55 25.68
C GLN A 73 -29.95 -26.74 25.64
N ASP A 74 -30.90 -27.18 26.46
CA ASP A 74 -32.09 -26.44 26.86
C ASP A 74 -31.60 -25.16 27.54
N LEU A 75 -31.30 -24.14 26.73
CA LEU A 75 -30.89 -22.84 27.23
C LEU A 75 -32.12 -22.22 27.90
N PRO A 76 -32.03 -21.81 29.17
CA PRO A 76 -33.14 -21.14 29.82
C PRO A 76 -33.51 -19.92 28.98
N ARG A 77 -34.79 -19.87 28.58
CA ARG A 77 -35.38 -18.69 27.94
C ARG A 77 -35.24 -17.54 28.92
N PHE A 78 -34.32 -16.63 28.63
CA PHE A 78 -34.19 -15.39 29.36
C PHE A 78 -35.36 -14.51 28.87
N GLU A 79 -36.45 -14.47 29.63
CA GLU A 79 -37.51 -13.50 29.42
C GLU A 79 -36.87 -12.12 29.60
N ALA A 80 -36.65 -11.43 28.48
CA ALA A 80 -36.11 -10.08 28.52
C ALA A 80 -37.10 -9.20 29.31
N PRO A 81 -36.65 -8.43 30.32
CA PRO A 81 -37.51 -7.46 30.95
C PRO A 81 -37.96 -6.45 29.89
N ASP A 82 -39.25 -6.14 29.87
CA ASP A 82 -39.80 -5.03 29.11
C ASP A 82 -39.23 -3.74 29.70
N ILE A 83 -38.10 -3.29 29.15
CA ILE A 83 -37.57 -1.97 29.42
C ILE A 83 -38.35 -1.03 28.51
N ASP A 84 -39.14 -0.15 29.13
CA ASP A 84 -39.77 0.98 28.46
C ASP A 84 -38.66 1.85 27.86
N ILE A 85 -38.39 1.66 26.57
CA ILE A 85 -37.51 2.54 25.80
C ILE A 85 -38.29 3.84 25.64
N PRO A 86 -37.90 4.94 26.30
CA PRO A 86 -38.57 6.21 26.06
C PRO A 86 -38.43 6.50 24.57
N GLU A 87 -39.54 6.74 23.89
CA GLU A 87 -39.57 7.25 22.53
C GLU A 87 -38.73 8.52 22.55
N ALA A 88 -37.52 8.43 21.99
CA ALA A 88 -36.62 9.54 21.92
C ALA A 88 -37.30 10.59 21.04
N ASP A 89 -37.75 11.68 21.65
CA ASP A 89 -37.85 12.96 20.97
C ASP A 89 -36.47 13.22 20.40
N GLU A 90 -36.23 12.83 19.14
CA GLU A 90 -34.97 12.94 18.41
C GLU A 90 -34.44 14.36 18.58
N PRO A 91 -33.49 14.61 19.50
CA PRO A 91 -32.81 15.88 19.51
C PRO A 91 -31.91 15.78 18.29
N SER A 92 -32.00 16.74 17.37
CA SER A 92 -30.94 16.97 16.41
C SER A 92 -29.68 17.34 17.20
N VAL A 93 -28.95 16.33 17.68
CA VAL A 93 -27.66 16.50 18.31
C VAL A 93 -26.75 16.88 17.17
N ASP A 94 -26.33 18.14 17.13
CA ASP A 94 -25.16 18.55 16.36
C ASP A 94 -23.99 17.70 16.84
N LEU A 95 -23.74 16.58 16.15
CA LEU A 95 -22.60 15.72 16.44
C LEU A 95 -21.34 16.59 16.35
N PRO A 96 -20.44 16.55 17.35
CA PRO A 96 -19.22 17.34 17.30
C PRO A 96 -18.45 17.02 16.01
N ASP A 97 -17.81 18.04 15.42
CA ASP A 97 -16.96 17.86 14.24
C ASP A 97 -15.78 16.94 14.61
N THR A 98 -15.98 15.64 14.36
CA THR A 98 -15.03 14.57 14.69
C THR A 98 -13.99 14.38 13.58
N LYS A 99 -13.83 15.36 12.67
CA LYS A 99 -12.83 15.30 11.61
C LYS A 99 -11.45 15.01 12.18
N GLY A 100 -10.88 13.88 11.74
CA GLY A 100 -9.56 13.44 12.15
C GLY A 100 -9.50 12.76 13.53
N ALA A 101 -10.64 12.43 14.16
CA ALA A 101 -10.68 11.66 15.41
C ALA A 101 -10.03 10.27 15.29
N LEU A 102 -9.95 9.74 14.06
CA LEU A 102 -9.36 8.44 13.74
C LEU A 102 -7.99 8.56 13.03
N VAL A 103 -7.38 9.75 13.02
CA VAL A 103 -6.00 9.94 12.54
C VAL A 103 -5.04 9.29 13.53
N PHE A 104 -4.36 8.23 13.07
CA PHE A 104 -3.45 7.44 13.90
C PHE A 104 -2.00 7.90 13.78
N HIS A 105 -1.64 8.63 12.71
CA HIS A 105 -0.31 9.16 12.50
C HIS A 105 -0.37 10.58 11.91
N GLY A 106 0.45 11.48 12.45
CA GLY A 106 0.54 12.85 11.95
C GLY A 106 -0.79 13.61 11.95
N ASN A 107 -1.06 14.37 10.89
CA ASN A 107 -2.29 15.15 10.71
C ASN A 107 -3.25 14.54 9.67
N TYR A 108 -2.77 13.61 8.84
CA TYR A 108 -3.47 13.16 7.63
C TYR A 108 -3.61 11.64 7.52
N CYS A 109 -2.83 10.84 8.25
CA CYS A 109 -2.95 9.39 8.12
C CYS A 109 -4.12 8.84 8.95
N GLY A 110 -5.26 8.63 8.30
CA GLY A 110 -6.46 8.00 8.84
C GLY A 110 -7.74 8.41 8.09
N PRO A 111 -8.93 7.99 8.55
CA PRO A 111 -10.18 8.54 8.05
C PRO A 111 -10.32 10.04 8.38
N GLY A 112 -10.30 10.87 7.34
CA GLY A 112 -10.30 12.33 7.45
C GLY A 112 -8.95 12.89 7.88
N SER A 113 -8.91 14.16 8.28
CA SER A 113 -7.67 14.83 8.70
C SER A 113 -7.92 15.81 9.85
N ARG A 114 -6.85 16.21 10.55
CA ARG A 114 -6.88 17.20 11.64
C ARG A 114 -7.03 18.65 11.17
N GLY A 115 -7.39 18.85 9.90
CA GLY A 115 -7.78 20.14 9.34
C GLY A 115 -6.81 20.73 8.31
N VAL A 116 -7.33 21.67 7.54
CA VAL A 116 -6.61 22.41 6.50
C VAL A 116 -5.54 23.33 7.11
N GLY A 117 -4.40 23.48 6.43
CA GLY A 117 -3.35 24.43 6.81
C GLY A 117 -2.38 23.94 7.89
N ARG A 118 -2.50 22.68 8.34
CA ARG A 118 -1.45 22.05 9.16
C ARG A 118 -0.36 21.49 8.26
N PRO A 119 0.93 21.71 8.54
CA PRO A 119 1.98 21.03 7.78
C PRO A 119 1.96 19.53 8.09
N PRO A 120 2.35 18.66 7.14
CA PRO A 120 2.60 17.26 7.44
C PRO A 120 3.77 17.18 8.44
N VAL A 121 3.68 16.26 9.42
CA VAL A 121 4.70 16.13 10.48
C VAL A 121 5.97 15.42 9.99
N ASP A 122 5.83 14.56 8.98
CA ASP A 122 6.91 13.81 8.36
C ASP A 122 6.55 13.37 6.93
N ALA A 123 7.44 12.61 6.29
CA ALA A 123 7.27 12.15 4.91
C ALA A 123 6.12 11.15 4.71
N LEU A 124 5.73 10.39 5.75
CA LEU A 124 4.57 9.50 5.67
C LEU A 124 3.29 10.32 5.75
N ASP A 125 3.24 11.29 6.67
CA ASP A 125 2.11 12.21 6.80
C ASP A 125 1.92 13.07 5.55
N GLU A 126 3.00 13.45 4.85
CA GLU A 126 2.94 14.12 3.55
C GLU A 126 2.30 13.23 2.47
N ALA A 127 2.62 11.94 2.45
CA ALA A 127 1.98 10.99 1.53
C ALA A 127 0.47 10.87 1.80
N CYS A 128 0.07 10.85 3.06
CA CYS A 128 -1.34 10.86 3.47
C CYS A 128 -2.04 12.18 3.09
N MET A 129 -1.39 13.33 3.30
CA MET A 129 -1.90 14.63 2.90
C MET A 129 -2.17 14.71 1.39
N HIS A 130 -1.28 14.14 0.57
CA HIS A 130 -1.48 14.06 -0.87
C HIS A 130 -2.65 13.16 -1.28
N HIS A 131 -2.93 12.09 -0.52
CA HIS A 131 -4.07 11.21 -0.75
C HIS A 131 -5.39 11.89 -0.40
N ASP A 132 -5.45 12.57 0.74
CA ASP A 132 -6.62 13.36 1.14
C ASP A 132 -6.95 14.45 0.13
N ALA A 133 -5.92 15.15 -0.38
CA ALA A 133 -6.10 16.18 -1.41
C ALA A 133 -6.52 15.62 -2.79
N CYS A 134 -6.23 14.36 -3.08
CA CYS A 134 -6.64 13.67 -4.31
C CYS A 134 -8.07 13.11 -4.21
N SER A 135 -8.50 12.76 -3.00
CA SER A 135 -9.75 12.09 -2.73
C SER A 135 -10.93 13.08 -2.76
N PRO A 136 -12.14 12.64 -3.17
CA PRO A 136 -13.33 13.43 -2.92
C PRO A 136 -13.53 13.59 -1.40
N GLN A 137 -14.35 14.55 -1.00
CA GLN A 137 -14.82 14.63 0.38
C GLN A 137 -15.48 13.30 0.78
N VAL A 138 -15.38 12.93 2.06
CA VAL A 138 -15.77 11.58 2.55
C VAL A 138 -17.24 11.25 2.22
N ASP A 139 -18.10 12.25 2.19
CA ASP A 139 -19.52 12.20 1.83
C ASP A 139 -19.79 12.21 0.31
N ALA A 140 -18.81 12.58 -0.50
CA ALA A 140 -18.92 12.69 -1.96
C ALA A 140 -18.51 11.41 -2.72
N GLY A 141 -17.97 10.39 -2.03
CA GLY A 141 -17.77 9.04 -2.56
C GLY A 141 -16.37 8.47 -2.38
N LEU A 142 -16.07 7.38 -3.10
CA LEU A 142 -14.78 6.69 -3.02
C LEU A 142 -13.65 7.44 -3.74
N PRO A 143 -12.40 7.33 -3.26
CA PRO A 143 -11.23 7.80 -3.99
C PRO A 143 -11.08 7.06 -5.33
N SER A 144 -10.42 7.71 -6.29
CA SER A 144 -10.05 7.03 -7.53
C SER A 144 -8.98 5.97 -7.27
N CYS A 145 -8.92 4.93 -8.09
CA CYS A 145 -7.84 3.94 -7.97
C CYS A 145 -6.45 4.58 -8.17
N GLY A 146 -6.38 5.69 -8.91
CA GLY A 146 -5.17 6.50 -9.06
C GLY A 146 -4.71 7.16 -7.76
N CYS A 147 -5.63 7.65 -6.92
CA CYS A 147 -5.30 8.22 -5.61
C CYS A 147 -4.72 7.15 -4.67
N ASN A 148 -5.39 5.99 -4.58
CA ASN A 148 -4.92 4.88 -3.75
C ASN A 148 -3.55 4.35 -4.23
N ALA A 149 -3.36 4.23 -5.55
CA ALA A 149 -2.08 3.84 -6.12
C ALA A 149 -0.97 4.86 -5.87
N ARG A 150 -1.29 6.17 -5.84
CA ARG A 150 -0.33 7.22 -5.48
C ARG A 150 0.10 7.09 -4.02
N LEU A 151 -0.85 6.95 -3.09
CA LEU A 151 -0.55 6.74 -1.67
C LEU A 151 0.35 5.53 -1.47
N ALA A 152 0.02 4.39 -2.09
CA ALA A 152 0.83 3.17 -2.00
C ALA A 152 2.29 3.40 -2.44
N ARG A 153 2.51 4.15 -3.54
CA ARG A 153 3.87 4.45 -4.04
C ARG A 153 4.64 5.39 -3.13
N GLU A 154 4.01 6.46 -2.64
CA GLU A 154 4.67 7.44 -1.79
C GLU A 154 5.03 6.84 -0.43
N ALA A 155 4.10 6.11 0.20
CA ALA A 155 4.36 5.40 1.45
C ALA A 155 5.44 4.31 1.30
N SER A 156 5.46 3.55 0.19
CA SER A 156 6.54 2.58 -0.06
C SER A 156 7.93 3.22 -0.17
N ARG A 157 8.05 4.46 -0.66
CA ARG A 157 9.34 5.17 -0.68
C ARG A 157 9.82 5.51 0.73
N VAL A 158 8.90 5.88 1.62
CA VAL A 158 9.21 6.10 3.04
C VAL A 158 9.65 4.80 3.71
N ALA A 159 8.89 3.71 3.50
CA ALA A 159 9.19 2.40 4.06
C ALA A 159 10.56 1.83 3.63
N GLN A 160 11.03 2.18 2.42
CA GLN A 160 12.31 1.73 1.87
C GLN A 160 13.48 2.67 2.18
N SER A 161 13.25 3.81 2.84
CA SER A 161 14.29 4.80 3.10
C SER A 161 15.15 4.39 4.30
N PRO A 162 16.47 4.22 4.14
CA PRO A 162 17.37 3.91 5.26
C PRO A 162 17.59 5.10 6.21
N ARG A 163 17.06 6.29 5.87
CA ARG A 163 17.17 7.51 6.68
C ARG A 163 16.01 7.67 7.68
N ILE A 164 15.01 6.80 7.61
CA ILE A 164 13.80 6.84 8.44
C ILE A 164 13.91 5.74 9.51
N ASP A 165 13.47 6.03 10.72
CA ASP A 165 13.49 5.09 11.84
C ASP A 165 12.61 3.86 11.59
N ASP A 166 12.90 2.77 12.30
CA ASP A 166 12.25 1.48 12.09
C ASP A 166 10.73 1.54 12.29
N GLU A 167 10.26 2.29 13.28
CA GLU A 167 8.83 2.40 13.61
C GLU A 167 8.08 3.12 12.48
N GLN A 168 8.60 4.26 12.01
CA GLN A 168 8.02 4.99 10.90
C GLN A 168 8.08 4.20 9.59
N ARG A 169 9.14 3.41 9.34
CA ARG A 169 9.17 2.52 8.16
C ARG A 169 8.10 1.42 8.23
N VAL A 170 7.85 0.85 9.40
CA VAL A 170 6.79 -0.15 9.60
C VAL A 170 5.41 0.47 9.39
N ALA A 171 5.17 1.65 9.95
CA ALA A 171 3.93 2.39 9.73
C ALA A 171 3.72 2.71 8.24
N ALA A 172 4.78 3.11 7.54
CA ALA A 172 4.72 3.39 6.11
C ALA A 172 4.43 2.14 5.27
N GLU A 173 4.98 0.97 5.64
CA GLU A 173 4.66 -0.29 4.96
C GLU A 173 3.20 -0.69 5.18
N PHE A 174 2.68 -0.51 6.41
CA PHE A 174 1.26 -0.73 6.70
C PHE A 174 0.36 0.15 5.85
N VAL A 175 0.64 1.46 5.77
CA VAL A 175 -0.09 2.40 4.92
C VAL A 175 0.01 2.01 3.45
N ALA A 176 1.20 1.64 2.97
CA ALA A 176 1.40 1.23 1.59
C ALA A 176 0.62 -0.04 1.23
N ALA A 177 0.63 -1.04 2.11
CA ALA A 177 -0.13 -2.28 1.92
C ALA A 177 -1.64 -2.03 1.97
N GLY A 178 -2.11 -1.24 2.94
CA GLY A 178 -3.52 -0.85 3.07
C GLY A 178 -4.02 -0.12 1.82
N ALA A 179 -3.26 0.86 1.33
CA ALA A 179 -3.60 1.63 0.14
C ALA A 179 -3.81 0.76 -1.12
N ARG A 180 -3.15 -0.39 -1.23
CA ARG A 180 -3.32 -1.31 -2.37
C ARG A 180 -4.64 -2.10 -2.33
N VAL A 181 -5.28 -2.20 -1.17
CA VAL A 181 -6.51 -2.98 -0.97
C VAL A 181 -7.74 -2.12 -0.65
N LEU A 182 -7.57 -0.81 -0.48
CA LEU A 182 -8.68 0.13 -0.33
C LEU A 182 -9.57 0.12 -1.58
N ALA A 183 -10.88 0.09 -1.35
CA ALA A 183 -11.88 0.23 -2.40
C ALA A 183 -11.67 1.54 -3.19
N CYS A 184 -11.93 1.48 -4.49
CA CYS A 184 -11.79 2.63 -5.38
C CYS A 184 -12.77 2.57 -6.54
N ARG A 185 -12.91 3.72 -7.21
CA ARG A 185 -13.70 3.91 -8.43
C ARG A 185 -12.84 4.35 -9.62
#